data_AF-A0A0F9QCM7-F1
#
_entry.id   AF-A0A0F9QCM7-F1
#
_cell.length_a   1.000
_cell.length_b   1.000
_cell.length_c   1.000
_cell.angle_alpha   90.00
_cell.angle_beta   90.00
_cell.angle_gamma   90.00
#
_symmetry.space_group_name_H-M   'P 1'
#
loop_
_entity.id
_entity.type
_entity.pdbx_description
1 polymer ?
#
loop_
_entity_poly.entity_id
_entity_poly.type
_entity_poly.pdbx_seq_one_letter_code
_entity_poly.pdbx_strand_id
1 'polypeptide(L)'
;MKLLASIFLLLALTIGILYRAAPEPLPPDPVLPVTLSKGELAKIYLLGREIARTQMAAPETLDELDDAMIRNMLLWGHDYKGCQKESMEATYRCLETITDEEVELVRRAWKREGDFVVEVREP
;
A
#
# COMPACT_ATOMS: atom_id res chain seq x y z
N MET A 1 -36.07 47.87 13.11
CA MET A 1 -35.04 47.14 13.90
C MET A 1 -35.23 45.62 13.97
N LYS A 2 -36.45 45.05 13.83
CA LYS A 2 -36.66 43.59 13.87
C LYS A 2 -36.16 42.82 12.62
N LEU A 3 -36.14 43.47 11.44
CA LEU A 3 -35.70 42.85 10.17
C LEU A 3 -34.19 42.57 10.09
N LEU A 4 -33.36 43.43 10.70
CA LEU A 4 -31.90 43.27 10.66
C LEU A 4 -31.43 42.08 11.52
N ALA A 5 -32.07 41.85 12.66
CA ALA A 5 -31.73 40.72 13.54
C ALA A 5 -32.00 39.35 12.89
N SER A 6 -33.06 39.23 12.09
CA SER A 6 -33.36 37.98 11.37
C SER A 6 -32.38 37.67 10.24
N ILE A 7 -31.82 38.70 9.58
CA ILE A 7 -30.80 38.52 8.53
C ILE A 7 -29.49 38.01 9.14
N PHE A 8 -29.07 38.59 10.29
CA PHE A 8 -27.89 38.11 11.02
C PHE A 8 -28.04 36.68 11.54
N LEU A 9 -29.23 36.30 12.00
CA LEU A 9 -29.51 34.94 12.46
C LEU A 9 -29.43 33.90 11.32
N LEU A 10 -29.91 34.27 10.12
CA LEU A 10 -29.86 33.40 8.94
C LEU A 10 -28.43 33.22 8.41
N LEU A 11 -27.60 34.27 8.41
CA LEU A 11 -26.20 34.20 7.99
C LEU A 11 -25.33 33.33 8.92
N ALA A 12 -25.58 33.38 10.23
CA ALA A 12 -24.87 32.54 11.20
C ALA A 12 -25.20 31.04 11.01
N LEU A 13 -26.45 30.72 10.62
CA LEU A 13 -26.87 29.35 10.38
C LEU A 13 -26.21 28.74 9.14
N THR A 14 -26.04 29.50 8.06
CA THR A 14 -25.38 29.01 6.83
C THR A 14 -23.88 28.78 7.01
N ILE A 15 -23.22 29.61 7.81
CA ILE A 15 -21.77 29.45 8.11
C ILE A 15 -21.55 28.20 8.98
N GLY A 16 -22.42 27.95 9.97
CA GLY A 16 -22.34 26.76 10.81
C GLY A 16 -22.55 25.43 10.07
N ILE A 17 -23.36 25.43 9.00
CA ILE A 17 -23.59 24.24 8.17
C ILE A 17 -22.38 23.99 7.24
N LEU A 18 -21.78 25.04 6.67
CA LEU A 18 -20.59 24.91 5.82
C LEU A 18 -19.36 24.45 6.61
N TYR A 19 -19.19 24.90 7.86
CA TYR A 19 -18.05 24.52 8.69
C TYR A 19 -18.05 23.04 9.10
N ARG A 20 -19.23 22.40 9.13
CA ARG A 20 -19.39 20.99 9.48
C ARG A 20 -19.28 20.04 8.27
N ALA A 21 -19.17 20.60 7.06
CA ALA A 21 -19.00 19.87 5.82
C ALA A 21 -17.53 19.82 5.36
N ALA A 22 -16.59 20.35 6.16
CA ALA A 22 -15.18 20.06 5.95
C ALA A 22 -14.98 18.54 6.14
N PRO A 23 -14.54 17.80 5.10
CA PRO A 23 -14.23 16.39 5.26
C PRO A 23 -13.18 16.27 6.36
N GLU A 24 -13.39 15.37 7.31
CA GLU A 24 -12.34 15.01 8.27
C GLU A 24 -11.08 14.68 7.45
N PRO A 25 -9.90 15.23 7.82
CA PRO A 25 -8.67 14.84 7.15
C PRO A 25 -8.56 13.32 7.27
N LEU A 26 -8.34 12.67 6.12
CA LEU A 26 -8.14 11.22 6.09
C LEU A 26 -7.07 10.86 7.13
N PRO A 27 -7.29 9.81 7.93
CA PRO A 27 -6.25 9.35 8.84
C PRO A 27 -4.97 9.13 8.03
N PRO A 28 -3.80 9.56 8.52
CA PRO A 28 -2.54 9.32 7.83
C PRO A 28 -2.40 7.81 7.59
N ASP A 29 -1.91 7.44 6.40
CA ASP A 29 -1.70 6.04 6.07
C ASP A 29 -0.83 5.38 7.16
N PRO A 30 -1.20 4.19 7.65
CA PRO A 30 -0.42 3.51 8.65
C PRO A 30 0.99 3.26 8.11
N VAL A 31 1.99 3.87 8.76
CA VAL A 31 3.40 3.62 8.49
C VAL A 31 3.68 2.18 8.89
N LEU A 32 3.88 1.30 7.92
CA LEU A 32 4.27 -0.08 8.17
C LEU A 32 5.75 -0.09 8.61
N PRO A 33 6.08 -0.56 9.82
CA PRO A 33 7.45 -0.54 10.34
C PRO A 33 8.26 -1.69 9.70
N VAL A 34 8.49 -1.64 8.40
CA VAL A 34 9.29 -2.63 7.68
C VAL A 34 10.71 -2.07 7.51
N THR A 35 11.71 -2.81 8.02
CA THR A 35 13.10 -2.45 7.77
C THR A 35 13.54 -3.09 6.46
N LEU A 36 13.51 -2.32 5.37
CA LEU A 36 13.90 -2.78 4.03
C LEU A 36 15.10 -2.00 3.52
N SER A 37 15.99 -2.69 2.82
CA SER A 37 16.98 -2.05 1.96
C SER A 37 16.31 -1.43 0.72
N LYS A 38 16.97 -0.44 0.11
CA LYS A 38 16.52 0.16 -1.17
C LYS A 38 16.32 -0.89 -2.26
N GLY A 39 17.15 -1.94 -2.29
CA GLY A 39 17.06 -3.02 -3.27
C GLY A 39 15.85 -3.92 -3.06
N GLU A 40 15.52 -4.26 -1.82
CA GLU A 40 14.32 -5.03 -1.49
C GLU A 40 13.04 -4.25 -1.81
N LEU A 41 12.99 -2.98 -1.42
CA LEU A 41 11.86 -2.11 -1.73
C LEU A 41 11.64 -1.99 -3.25
N ALA A 42 12.72 -1.83 -4.03
CA ALA A 42 12.63 -1.79 -5.49
C ALA A 42 12.03 -3.08 -6.09
N LYS A 43 12.42 -4.26 -5.58
CA LYS A 43 11.88 -5.56 -6.02
C LYS A 43 10.38 -5.70 -5.71
N ILE A 44 9.96 -5.26 -4.52
CA ILE A 44 8.54 -5.22 -4.14
C ILE A 44 7.75 -4.33 -5.10
N TYR A 45 8.25 -3.12 -5.37
CA TYR A 45 7.61 -2.20 -6.32
C TYR A 45 7.52 -2.76 -7.73
N LEU A 46 8.58 -3.39 -8.23
CA LEU A 46 8.59 -4.02 -9.55
C LEU A 46 7.53 -5.11 -9.65
N LEU A 47 7.47 -6.01 -8.65
CA LEU A 47 6.47 -7.06 -8.62
C LEU A 47 5.03 -6.51 -8.61
N GLY A 48 4.73 -5.55 -7.74
CA GLY A 48 3.40 -4.93 -7.71
C GLY A 48 2.99 -4.33 -9.06
N ARG A 49 3.94 -3.69 -9.76
CA ARG A 49 3.70 -3.13 -11.11
C ARG A 49 3.51 -4.19 -12.18
N GLU A 50 4.22 -5.31 -12.09
CA GLU A 50 4.05 -6.47 -12.98
C GLU A 50 2.65 -7.07 -12.81
N ILE A 51 2.23 -7.32 -11.57
CA ILE A 51 0.87 -7.82 -11.25
C ILE A 51 -0.19 -6.88 -11.82
N ALA A 52 -0.04 -5.56 -11.59
CA ALA A 52 -0.97 -4.57 -12.11
C ALA A 52 -1.06 -4.58 -13.65
N ARG A 53 0.07 -4.74 -14.35
CA ARG A 53 0.09 -4.83 -15.82
C ARG A 53 -0.59 -6.10 -16.32
N THR A 54 -0.31 -7.23 -15.68
CA THR A 54 -0.91 -8.52 -16.04
C THR A 54 -2.42 -8.48 -15.85
N GLN A 55 -2.91 -7.93 -14.74
CA GLN A 55 -4.36 -7.81 -14.51
C GLN A 55 -5.03 -6.85 -15.50
N MET A 56 -4.35 -5.77 -15.92
CA MET A 56 -4.87 -4.92 -17.00
C MET A 56 -4.96 -5.64 -18.35
N ALA A 57 -4.05 -6.59 -18.61
CA ALA A 57 -4.01 -7.34 -19.86
C ALA A 57 -4.97 -8.55 -19.85
N ALA A 58 -5.19 -9.17 -18.70
CA ALA A 58 -6.01 -10.35 -18.50
C ALA A 58 -6.73 -10.29 -17.13
N PRO A 59 -7.81 -9.50 -17.02
CA PRO A 59 -8.46 -9.19 -15.74
C PRO A 59 -8.97 -10.42 -14.99
N GLU A 60 -9.37 -11.47 -15.71
CA GLU A 60 -9.88 -12.73 -15.15
C GLU A 60 -8.80 -13.63 -14.50
N THR A 61 -7.52 -13.29 -14.62
CA THR A 61 -6.42 -14.18 -14.22
C THR A 61 -5.91 -13.99 -12.80
N LEU A 62 -6.20 -12.84 -12.17
CA LEU A 62 -5.59 -12.43 -10.90
C LEU A 62 -6.61 -11.95 -9.85
N ASP A 63 -7.86 -12.40 -9.95
CA ASP A 63 -8.93 -12.00 -9.04
C ASP A 63 -8.65 -12.36 -7.57
N GLU A 64 -7.78 -13.34 -7.31
CA GLU A 64 -7.31 -13.70 -5.96
C GLU A 64 -5.78 -13.92 -5.94
N LEU A 65 -5.01 -12.87 -5.64
CA LEU A 65 -3.59 -13.01 -5.29
C LEU A 65 -3.45 -13.37 -3.80
N ASP A 66 -3.33 -14.66 -3.50
CA ASP A 66 -3.04 -15.11 -2.15
C ASP A 66 -1.59 -14.81 -1.72
N ASP A 67 -1.35 -14.83 -0.41
CA ASP A 67 -0.04 -14.46 0.14
C ASP A 67 1.07 -15.43 -0.29
N ALA A 68 0.74 -16.71 -0.46
CA ALA A 68 1.69 -17.73 -0.86
C ALA A 68 2.18 -17.48 -2.30
N MET A 69 1.29 -17.07 -3.19
CA MET A 69 1.61 -16.69 -4.56
C MET A 69 2.51 -15.46 -4.59
N ILE A 70 2.19 -14.41 -3.81
CA ILE A 70 3.05 -13.22 -3.70
C ILE A 70 4.46 -13.59 -3.22
N ARG A 71 4.57 -14.38 -2.15
CA ARG A 71 5.87 -14.84 -1.62
C ARG A 71 6.66 -15.64 -2.66
N ASN A 72 6.00 -16.55 -3.36
CA ASN A 72 6.63 -17.33 -4.43
C ASN A 72 7.09 -16.45 -5.59
N MET A 73 6.30 -15.45 -5.99
CA MET A 73 6.68 -14.52 -7.05
C MET A 73 7.88 -13.64 -6.63
N LEU A 74 7.93 -13.18 -5.37
CA LEU A 74 9.11 -12.48 -4.84
C LEU A 74 10.36 -13.37 -4.86
N LEU A 75 10.23 -14.61 -4.40
CA LEU A 75 11.31 -15.58 -4.35
C LEU A 75 11.85 -15.90 -5.75
N TRP A 76 10.98 -16.38 -6.64
CA TRP A 76 11.37 -16.95 -7.93
C TRP A 76 11.53 -15.89 -9.01
N GLY A 77 10.68 -14.86 -9.01
CA GLY A 77 10.71 -13.80 -10.03
C GLY A 77 11.79 -12.75 -9.79
N HIS A 78 12.11 -12.45 -8.52
CA HIS A 78 12.96 -11.31 -8.17
C HIS A 78 14.17 -11.65 -7.29
N ASP A 79 14.40 -12.93 -6.98
CA ASP A 79 15.42 -13.39 -6.01
C ASP A 79 15.41 -12.50 -4.75
N TYR A 80 14.21 -12.29 -4.20
CA TYR A 80 14.02 -11.42 -3.04
C TYR A 80 14.87 -11.92 -1.86
N LYS A 81 15.51 -11.00 -1.13
CA LYS A 81 16.49 -11.30 -0.05
C LYS A 81 17.68 -12.21 -0.46
N GLY A 82 17.89 -12.45 -1.76
CA GLY A 82 18.89 -13.40 -2.23
C GLY A 82 18.57 -14.83 -1.80
N CYS A 83 17.27 -15.17 -1.79
CA CYS A 83 16.76 -16.45 -1.31
C CYS A 83 17.06 -17.63 -2.23
N GLN A 84 17.41 -17.43 -3.51
CA GLN A 84 17.80 -18.51 -4.42
C GLN A 84 19.22 -19.01 -4.11
N LYS A 85 19.36 -19.76 -3.02
CA LYS A 85 20.62 -20.35 -2.56
C LYS A 85 20.91 -21.68 -3.29
N GLU A 86 22.09 -22.23 -3.05
CA GLU A 86 22.59 -23.47 -3.66
C GLU A 86 21.72 -24.72 -3.38
N SER A 87 20.81 -24.69 -2.40
CA SER A 87 19.92 -25.82 -2.10
C SER A 87 18.46 -25.41 -1.95
N MET A 88 17.54 -26.27 -2.39
CA MET A 88 16.10 -26.06 -2.26
C MET A 88 15.66 -25.84 -0.81
N GLU A 89 16.25 -26.57 0.15
CA GLU A 89 15.93 -26.42 1.57
C GLU A 89 16.33 -25.04 2.12
N ALA A 90 17.47 -24.49 1.69
CA ALA A 90 17.87 -23.13 2.06
C ALA A 90 16.93 -22.09 1.43
N THR A 91 16.51 -22.32 0.19
CA THR A 91 15.55 -21.46 -0.53
C THR A 91 14.19 -21.43 0.18
N TYR A 92 13.65 -22.58 0.59
CA TYR A 92 12.38 -22.64 1.32
C TYR A 92 12.45 -22.01 2.72
N ARG A 93 13.54 -22.23 3.47
CA ARG A 93 13.73 -21.54 4.75
C ARG A 93 13.81 -20.02 4.60
N CYS A 94 14.41 -19.56 3.50
CA CYS A 94 14.45 -18.13 3.20
C CYS A 94 13.07 -17.56 2.85
N LEU A 95 12.20 -18.34 2.18
CA LEU A 95 10.82 -17.96 1.89
C LEU A 95 10.02 -17.61 3.16
N GLU A 96 10.26 -18.34 4.25
CA GLU A 96 9.63 -18.10 5.57
C GLU A 96 10.06 -16.76 6.21
N THR A 97 11.14 -16.13 5.72
CA THR A 97 11.60 -14.82 6.18
C THR A 97 10.90 -13.65 5.48
N ILE A 98 10.04 -13.93 4.49
CA ILE A 98 9.20 -12.92 3.84
C ILE A 98 7.94 -12.69 4.69
N THR A 99 7.91 -11.54 5.34
CA THR A 99 6.88 -11.12 6.31
C THR A 99 5.54 -10.79 5.65
N ASP A 100 4.47 -10.79 6.45
CA ASP A 100 3.13 -10.41 5.98
C ASP A 100 3.11 -8.93 5.55
N GLU A 101 3.89 -8.08 6.21
CA GLU A 101 4.02 -6.67 5.85
C GLU A 101 4.67 -6.47 4.49
N GLU A 102 5.68 -7.28 4.14
CA GLU A 102 6.30 -7.25 2.81
C GLU A 102 5.32 -7.69 1.71
N VAL A 103 4.48 -8.69 2.01
CA VAL A 103 3.40 -9.13 1.12
C VAL A 103 2.36 -8.01 0.94
N GLU A 104 2.01 -7.30 2.01
CA GLU A 104 1.07 -6.19 1.96
C GLU A 104 1.62 -5.01 1.15
N LEU A 105 2.92 -4.73 1.23
CA LEU A 105 3.55 -3.71 0.36
C LEU A 105 3.43 -4.05 -1.12
N VAL A 106 3.52 -5.34 -1.51
CA VAL A 106 3.27 -5.77 -2.90
C VAL A 106 1.81 -5.50 -3.29
N ARG A 107 0.85 -5.80 -2.39
CA ARG A 107 -0.58 -5.53 -2.64
C ARG A 107 -0.87 -4.06 -2.83
N ARG A 108 -0.31 -3.19 -1.99
CA ARG A 108 -0.43 -1.74 -2.13
C ARG A 108 0.17 -1.25 -3.44
N ALA A 109 1.38 -1.73 -3.79
CA ALA A 109 2.03 -1.42 -5.06
C ALA A 109 1.19 -1.85 -6.28
N TRP A 110 0.53 -2.99 -6.19
CA TRP A 110 -0.39 -3.50 -7.22
C TRP A 110 -1.66 -2.64 -7.34
N LYS A 111 -2.37 -2.41 -6.23
CA LYS A 111 -3.62 -1.65 -6.18
C LYS A 111 -3.44 -0.15 -6.44
N ARG A 112 -2.18 0.33 -6.46
CA ARG A 112 -1.83 1.75 -6.59
C ARG A 112 -2.49 2.60 -5.49
N GLU A 113 -2.68 2.02 -4.31
CA GLU A 113 -2.99 2.80 -3.11
C GLU A 113 -1.79 3.74 -2.92
N GLY A 114 -2.05 5.05 -2.94
CA GLY A 114 -1.11 6.13 -3.28
C GLY A 114 0.29 5.99 -2.66
N ASP A 115 1.30 6.53 -3.35
CA ASP A 115 2.74 6.51 -3.00
C ASP A 115 2.99 6.30 -1.49
N PHE A 116 3.03 5.04 -1.05
CA PHE A 116 3.08 4.71 0.37
C PHE A 116 4.49 4.99 0.87
N VAL A 117 4.58 5.82 1.91
CA VAL A 117 5.86 6.23 2.48
C VAL A 117 6.39 5.08 3.34
N VAL A 118 7.43 4.41 2.85
CA VAL A 118 8.16 3.38 3.59
C VAL A 118 9.42 4.00 4.18
N GLU A 119 9.65 3.79 5.48
CA GLU A 119 10.92 4.17 6.11
C GLU A 119 12.04 3.23 5.65
N VAL A 120 12.90 3.71 4.77
CA VAL A 120 14.12 3.00 4.38
C VAL A 120 15.20 3.26 5.42
N ARG A 121 15.70 2.22 6.09
CA ARG A 121 16.92 2.34 6.89
C ARG A 121 18.13 2.19 5.98
N GLU A 122 19.05 3.14 6.05
CA GLU A 122 20.39 2.95 5.48
C GLU A 122 21.18 1.95 6.35
N PRO A 123 22.01 1.10 5.72
CA PRO A 123 22.75 0.04 6.41
C PRO A 123 23.74 0.58 7.45
#